data_AF-A0A6M1MC21-F1
#
_entry.id   AF-A0A6M1MC21-F1
#
_cell.length_a   1.000
_cell.length_b   1.000
_cell.length_c   1.000
_cell.angle_alpha   90.00
_cell.angle_beta   90.00
_cell.angle_gamma   90.00
#
_symmetry.space_group_name_H-M   'P 1'
#
loop_
_entity.id
_entity.type
_entity.pdbx_description
1 polymer ?
#
loop_
_entity_poly.entity_id
_entity_poly.type
_entity_poly.pdbx_seq_one_letter_code
_entity_poly.pdbx_strand_id
1 'polypeptide(L)'
;MFEATVFLDYFADLPDPRQPGKVAYRLDEVLLLALLAILAGAEGFTDIARFGRTKVALLRRFLPFRNGTPSHDHLGDIFAALDPVAFRRCFATWAATLTQTPLDVIAIDGKTSRRSGQAGARDALHVVSAFAARQRLVLAQTKVSGKSNEIAAIPALLDLLSIEGAIVTIDAMGCQRAIARKILDKKADYVLALKGNQGTLHDDVTLFVEEQRARGNREPG
;
A
#
# COMPACT_ATOMS: atom_id res chain seq x y z
N MET A 1 -2.11 23.74 -17.44
CA MET A 1 -2.05 23.43 -15.99
C MET A 1 -1.08 22.26 -15.84
N PHE A 2 -0.05 22.36 -15.00
CA PHE A 2 1.02 21.35 -14.94
C PHE A 2 0.48 20.03 -14.36
N GLU A 3 0.80 18.87 -14.95
CA GLU A 3 0.37 17.55 -14.44
C GLU A 3 0.70 17.32 -12.95
N ALA A 4 1.78 17.94 -12.45
CA ALA A 4 2.18 17.83 -11.05
C ALA A 4 1.15 18.40 -10.06
N THR A 5 0.27 19.32 -10.46
CA THR A 5 -0.80 19.83 -9.57
C THR A 5 -2.06 18.96 -9.62
N VAL A 6 -2.24 18.14 -10.66
CA VAL A 6 -3.37 17.19 -10.76
C VAL A 6 -3.35 16.19 -9.61
N PHE A 7 -2.16 15.84 -9.11
CA PHE A 7 -2.00 15.06 -7.87
C PHE A 7 -2.73 15.68 -6.68
N LEU A 8 -2.68 17.01 -6.52
CA LEU A 8 -3.25 17.71 -5.35
C LEU A 8 -4.77 17.65 -5.34
N ASP A 9 -5.41 17.55 -6.50
CA ASP A 9 -6.87 17.45 -6.61
C ASP A 9 -7.38 16.16 -5.91
N TYR A 10 -6.62 15.06 -5.95
CA TYR A 10 -6.96 13.82 -5.24
C TYR A 10 -6.79 13.92 -3.72
N PHE A 11 -6.14 14.98 -3.24
CA PHE A 11 -5.92 15.26 -1.82
C PHE A 11 -6.78 16.43 -1.32
N ALA A 12 -7.68 16.98 -2.15
CA ALA A 12 -8.56 18.09 -1.77
C ALA A 12 -9.45 17.76 -0.57
N ASP A 13 -9.89 16.49 -0.46
CA ASP A 13 -10.73 15.99 0.64
C ASP A 13 -9.92 15.47 1.84
N LEU A 14 -8.58 15.57 1.82
CA LEU A 14 -7.75 15.16 2.95
C LEU A 14 -7.89 16.20 4.08
N PRO A 15 -8.44 15.85 5.25
CA PRO A 15 -8.56 16.79 6.34
C PRO A 15 -7.17 17.23 6.83
N ASP A 16 -6.98 18.53 7.05
CA ASP A 16 -5.79 19.05 7.73
C ASP A 16 -6.08 19.14 9.25
N PRO A 17 -5.52 18.24 10.07
CA PRO A 17 -5.78 18.22 11.51
C PRO A 17 -5.01 19.32 12.27
N ARG A 18 -4.15 20.08 11.57
CA ARG A 18 -3.34 21.13 12.18
C ARG A 18 -4.20 22.38 12.43
N GLN A 19 -3.90 23.10 13.52
CA GLN A 19 -4.65 24.31 13.89
C GLN A 19 -4.37 25.43 12.87
N PRO A 20 -5.38 25.96 12.13
CA PRO A 20 -5.17 26.89 11.01
C PRO A 20 -4.32 28.12 11.36
N GLY A 21 -4.47 28.68 12.56
CA GLY A 21 -3.70 29.84 13.03
C GLY A 21 -2.23 29.58 13.38
N LYS A 22 -1.78 28.31 13.35
CA LYS A 22 -0.39 27.90 13.64
C LYS A 22 0.28 27.22 12.45
N VAL A 23 -0.35 27.24 11.27
CA VAL A 23 0.20 26.60 10.06
C VAL A 23 1.12 27.58 9.32
N ALA A 24 2.43 27.34 9.40
CA ALA A 24 3.41 28.04 8.59
C ALA A 24 3.51 27.47 7.16
N TYR A 25 3.34 26.15 7.00
CA TYR A 25 3.49 25.47 5.71
C TYR A 25 2.16 24.84 5.29
N ARG A 26 1.62 25.28 4.16
CA ARG A 26 0.35 24.77 3.64
C ARG A 26 0.46 23.28 3.32
N LEU A 27 -0.62 22.53 3.53
CA LEU A 27 -0.59 21.08 3.37
C LEU A 27 -0.28 20.69 1.91
N ASP A 28 -0.91 21.35 0.95
CA ASP A 28 -0.69 21.15 -0.49
C ASP A 28 0.78 21.35 -0.91
N GLU A 29 1.42 22.40 -0.41
CA GLU A 29 2.85 22.67 -0.62
C GLU A 29 3.74 21.56 -0.04
N VAL A 30 3.40 21.05 1.15
CA VAL A 30 4.13 19.96 1.81
C VAL A 30 3.97 18.64 1.05
N LEU A 31 2.76 18.33 0.59
CA LEU A 31 2.47 17.13 -0.19
C LEU A 31 3.19 17.15 -1.55
N LEU A 32 3.15 18.29 -2.25
CA LEU A 32 3.87 18.45 -3.52
C LEU A 32 5.38 18.34 -3.33
N LEU A 33 5.93 18.95 -2.28
CA LEU A 33 7.35 18.84 -1.92
C LEU A 33 7.75 17.38 -1.72
N ALA A 34 6.99 16.63 -0.93
CA ALA A 34 7.27 15.23 -0.64
C ALA A 34 7.25 14.38 -1.92
N LEU A 35 6.23 14.54 -2.77
CA LEU A 35 6.12 13.81 -4.03
C LEU A 35 7.33 14.06 -4.93
N LEU A 36 7.66 15.33 -5.20
CA LEU A 36 8.75 15.68 -6.10
C LEU A 36 10.12 15.25 -5.57
N ALA A 37 10.33 15.35 -4.25
CA ALA A 37 11.55 14.88 -3.63
C ALA A 37 11.70 13.36 -3.74
N ILE A 38 10.64 12.59 -3.48
CA ILE A 38 10.66 11.13 -3.58
C ILE A 38 10.90 10.68 -5.03
N LEU A 39 10.24 11.33 -6.01
CA LEU A 39 10.50 11.06 -7.43
C LEU A 39 11.95 11.40 -7.84
N ALA A 40 12.59 12.34 -7.15
CA ALA A 40 14.00 12.68 -7.32
C ALA A 40 14.94 11.77 -6.49
N GLY A 41 14.42 10.72 -5.83
CA GLY A 41 15.21 9.72 -5.10
C GLY A 41 15.39 10.00 -3.60
N ALA A 42 14.58 10.86 -2.98
CA ALA A 42 14.61 11.06 -1.54
C ALA A 42 14.05 9.82 -0.79
N GLU A 43 14.79 9.32 0.21
CA GLU A 43 14.40 8.12 0.97
C GLU A 43 13.79 8.45 2.34
N GLY A 44 13.84 9.71 2.79
CA GLY A 44 13.26 10.12 4.06
C GLY A 44 13.16 11.64 4.25
N PHE A 45 12.64 12.08 5.40
CA PHE A 45 12.37 13.50 5.67
C PHE A 45 13.61 14.40 5.62
N THR A 46 14.78 13.89 5.98
CA THR A 46 16.05 14.60 5.85
C THR A 46 16.37 14.93 4.40
N ASP A 47 16.15 13.98 3.50
CA ASP A 47 16.37 14.17 2.06
C ASP A 47 15.31 15.06 1.43
N ILE A 48 14.05 14.92 1.85
CA ILE A 48 12.95 15.79 1.41
C ILE A 48 13.22 17.25 1.81
N ALA A 49 13.62 17.50 3.07
CA ALA A 49 13.97 18.84 3.53
C ALA A 49 15.21 19.41 2.81
N ARG A 50 16.18 18.55 2.47
CA ARG A 50 17.33 18.95 1.65
C ARG A 50 16.90 19.31 0.23
N PHE A 51 16.07 18.50 -0.40
CA PHE A 51 15.52 18.76 -1.73
C PHE A 51 14.76 20.08 -1.75
N GLY A 52 13.88 20.31 -0.77
CA GLY A 52 13.07 21.53 -0.65
C GLY A 52 13.92 22.79 -0.60
N ARG A 53 14.96 22.81 0.24
CA ARG A 53 15.90 23.93 0.33
C ARG A 53 16.66 24.16 -0.98
N THR A 54 17.17 23.10 -1.59
CA THR A 54 17.98 23.20 -2.81
C THR A 54 17.16 23.54 -4.05
N LYS A 55 15.89 23.13 -4.10
CA LYS A 55 15.02 23.22 -5.28
C LYS A 55 13.80 24.13 -5.07
N VAL A 56 13.84 25.05 -4.11
CA VAL A 56 12.72 25.98 -3.82
C VAL A 56 12.30 26.80 -5.05
N ALA A 57 13.24 27.20 -5.91
CA ALA A 57 12.94 27.91 -7.15
C ALA A 57 12.14 27.06 -8.15
N LEU A 58 12.42 25.74 -8.21
CA LEU A 58 11.64 24.79 -9.01
C LEU A 58 10.23 24.62 -8.43
N LEU A 59 10.14 24.42 -7.11
CA LEU A 59 8.87 24.27 -6.39
C LEU A 59 7.95 25.48 -6.59
N ARG A 60 8.52 26.69 -6.59
CA ARG A 60 7.82 27.95 -6.83
C ARG A 60 7.17 28.09 -8.21
N ARG A 61 7.51 27.22 -9.16
CA ARG A 61 6.84 27.17 -10.47
C ARG A 61 5.46 26.51 -10.40
N PHE A 62 5.18 25.77 -9.33
CA PHE A 62 3.93 25.03 -9.14
C PHE A 62 3.03 25.65 -8.07
N LEU A 63 3.60 26.01 -6.91
CA LEU A 63 2.88 26.64 -5.78
C LEU A 63 3.72 27.79 -5.17
N PRO A 64 3.15 28.69 -4.36
CA PRO A 64 3.88 29.88 -3.88
C PRO A 64 5.09 29.63 -2.97
N PHE A 65 5.04 28.63 -2.09
CA PHE A 65 6.05 28.36 -1.05
C PHE A 65 6.50 29.64 -0.32
N ARG A 66 5.53 30.43 0.17
CA ARG A 66 5.77 31.76 0.74
C ARG A 66 6.71 31.71 1.94
N ASN A 67 6.51 30.72 2.80
CA ASN A 67 7.32 30.49 3.99
C ASN A 67 8.50 29.53 3.76
N GLY A 68 8.81 29.23 2.49
CA GLY A 68 9.83 28.25 2.13
C GLY A 68 9.36 26.81 2.33
N THR A 69 10.29 25.91 2.66
CA THR A 69 10.01 24.48 2.86
C THR A 69 10.32 24.08 4.31
N PRO A 70 9.52 23.20 4.93
CA PRO A 70 9.72 22.75 6.30
C PRO A 70 11.06 22.02 6.52
N SER A 71 11.52 22.02 7.78
CA SER A 71 12.62 21.15 8.23
C SER A 71 12.17 19.68 8.29
N HIS A 72 13.13 18.77 8.40
CA HIS A 72 12.84 17.34 8.55
C HIS A 72 11.99 17.02 9.80
N ASP A 73 12.21 17.71 10.92
CA ASP A 73 11.38 17.58 12.13
C ASP A 73 9.93 18.02 11.87
N HIS A 74 9.74 19.20 11.26
CA HIS A 74 8.41 19.70 10.92
C HIS A 74 7.69 18.79 9.92
N LEU A 75 8.41 18.23 8.95
CA LEU A 75 7.84 17.22 8.05
C LEU A 75 7.35 16.01 8.86
N GLY A 76 8.17 15.50 9.77
CA GLY A 76 7.81 14.43 10.69
C GLY A 76 6.52 14.73 11.46
N ASP A 77 6.46 15.90 12.09
CA ASP A 77 5.29 16.34 12.88
C ASP A 77 4.03 16.46 12.02
N ILE A 78 4.14 17.06 10.83
CA ILE A 78 3.01 17.23 9.91
C ILE A 78 2.49 15.87 9.47
N PHE A 79 3.36 14.98 8.99
CA PHE A 79 2.95 13.65 8.52
C PHE A 79 2.45 12.75 9.64
N ALA A 80 2.97 12.89 10.87
CA ALA A 80 2.49 12.16 12.04
C ALA A 80 1.09 12.59 12.47
N ALA A 81 0.70 13.84 12.20
CA ALA A 81 -0.62 14.35 12.54
C ALA A 81 -1.71 13.90 11.56
N LEU A 82 -1.38 13.65 10.29
CA LEU A 82 -2.36 13.28 9.25
C LEU A 82 -3.08 11.97 9.57
N ASP A 83 -4.37 11.89 9.23
CA ASP A 83 -5.09 10.62 9.27
C ASP A 83 -4.50 9.66 8.22
N PRO A 84 -3.87 8.56 8.66
CA PRO A 84 -3.24 7.63 7.73
C PRO A 84 -4.26 6.90 6.86
N VAL A 85 -5.52 6.76 7.28
CA VAL A 85 -6.58 6.13 6.46
C VAL A 85 -6.99 7.05 5.33
N ALA A 86 -7.35 8.30 5.62
CA ALA A 86 -7.70 9.28 4.60
C ALA A 86 -6.55 9.52 3.61
N PHE A 87 -5.32 9.67 4.11
CA PHE A 87 -4.14 9.86 3.25
C PHE A 87 -3.94 8.69 2.27
N ARG A 88 -4.01 7.45 2.77
CA ARG A 88 -3.87 6.24 1.93
C ARG A 88 -4.93 6.18 0.84
N ARG A 89 -6.17 6.54 1.16
CA ARG A 89 -7.28 6.56 0.20
C ARG A 89 -7.01 7.54 -0.93
N CYS A 90 -6.66 8.79 -0.61
CA CYS A 90 -6.30 9.82 -1.60
C CYS A 90 -5.15 9.36 -2.51
N PHE A 91 -4.09 8.84 -1.91
CA PHE A 91 -2.94 8.32 -2.63
C PHE A 91 -3.31 7.16 -3.57
N ALA A 92 -4.10 6.20 -3.10
CA ALA A 92 -4.53 5.05 -3.89
C ALA A 92 -5.39 5.47 -5.09
N THR A 93 -6.32 6.40 -4.88
CA THR A 93 -7.16 6.95 -5.97
C THR A 93 -6.31 7.64 -7.02
N TRP A 94 -5.38 8.51 -6.62
CA TRP A 94 -4.45 9.15 -7.55
C TRP A 94 -3.62 8.11 -8.30
N ALA A 95 -2.99 7.18 -7.58
CA ALA A 95 -2.08 6.21 -8.17
C ALA A 95 -2.79 5.24 -9.12
N ALA A 96 -4.08 4.92 -8.90
CA ALA A 96 -4.89 4.17 -9.84
C ALA A 96 -5.06 4.89 -11.19
N THR A 97 -5.08 6.23 -11.21
CA THR A 97 -5.21 7.00 -12.46
C THR A 97 -3.95 6.97 -13.33
N LEU A 98 -2.78 6.78 -12.71
CA LEU A 98 -1.51 6.53 -13.42
C LEU A 98 -1.53 5.18 -14.15
N THR A 99 -2.46 4.30 -13.76
CA THR A 99 -2.53 2.93 -14.27
C THR A 99 -3.68 2.84 -15.26
N GLN A 100 -3.38 3.11 -16.53
CA GLN A 100 -4.32 3.01 -17.67
C GLN A 100 -4.68 1.56 -18.02
N THR A 101 -4.67 0.64 -17.07
CA THR A 101 -4.74 -0.78 -17.37
C THR A 101 -5.40 -1.53 -16.22
N PRO A 102 -6.40 -2.40 -16.50
CA PRO A 102 -7.20 -3.09 -15.49
C PRO A 102 -6.33 -3.86 -14.49
N LEU A 103 -6.70 -3.82 -13.21
CA LEU A 103 -6.04 -4.61 -12.17
C LEU A 103 -6.00 -6.08 -12.63
N ASP A 104 -4.79 -6.62 -12.71
CA ASP A 104 -4.54 -7.96 -13.24
C ASP A 104 -4.24 -8.88 -12.07
N VAL A 105 -3.08 -8.67 -11.42
CA VAL A 105 -2.67 -9.43 -10.23
C VAL A 105 -2.42 -8.50 -9.05
N ILE A 106 -3.08 -8.76 -7.93
CA ILE A 106 -2.88 -8.08 -6.64
C ILE A 106 -2.28 -9.09 -5.65
N ALA A 107 -1.02 -8.88 -5.28
CA ALA A 107 -0.35 -9.68 -4.28
C ALA A 107 -0.56 -9.09 -2.88
N ILE A 108 -1.07 -9.89 -1.95
CA ILE A 108 -1.17 -9.52 -0.53
C ILE A 108 -0.06 -10.24 0.23
N ASP A 109 0.84 -9.45 0.81
CA ASP A 109 2.04 -9.95 1.49
C ASP A 109 2.33 -9.17 2.78
N GLY A 110 2.73 -9.90 3.82
CA GLY A 110 3.15 -9.38 5.12
C GLY A 110 4.67 -9.17 5.20
N LYS A 111 5.10 -7.92 5.35
CA LYS A 111 6.52 -7.56 5.51
C LYS A 111 6.80 -7.00 6.89
N THR A 112 7.87 -7.50 7.52
CA THR A 112 8.42 -6.92 8.75
C THR A 112 9.56 -5.96 8.41
N SER A 113 9.39 -4.68 8.75
CA SER A 113 10.47 -3.69 8.64
C SER A 113 11.52 -3.92 9.73
N ARG A 114 12.69 -4.42 9.34
CA ARG A 114 13.82 -4.64 10.25
C ARG A 114 14.36 -3.30 10.78
N ARG A 115 14.70 -3.23 12.08
CA ARG A 115 15.19 -2.03 12.80
C ARG A 115 14.15 -0.93 13.09
N SER A 116 12.86 -1.22 13.02
CA SER A 116 11.78 -0.30 13.40
C SER A 116 11.34 -0.39 14.86
N GLY A 117 11.92 -1.31 15.66
CA GLY A 117 11.66 -1.41 17.09
C GLY A 117 12.48 -0.37 17.88
N GLN A 118 11.85 0.28 18.86
CA GLN A 118 12.57 1.13 19.82
C GLN A 118 13.29 0.28 20.87
N ALA A 119 14.43 0.76 21.34
CA ALA A 119 15.14 0.14 22.47
C ALA A 119 14.23 0.17 23.71
N GLY A 120 13.80 -1.01 24.19
CA GLY A 120 13.11 -1.18 25.46
C GLY A 120 11.64 -1.62 25.40
N ALA A 121 10.91 -1.43 24.30
CA ALA A 121 9.58 -2.05 24.11
C ALA A 121 9.03 -1.91 22.67
N ARG A 122 8.35 -2.98 22.25
CA ARG A 122 7.53 -3.22 21.04
C ARG A 122 8.26 -3.79 19.82
N ASP A 123 7.67 -4.88 19.35
CA ASP A 123 8.02 -5.66 18.17
C ASP A 123 8.21 -4.80 16.93
N ALA A 124 9.06 -5.29 16.02
CA ALA A 124 9.30 -4.66 14.73
C ALA A 124 7.97 -4.41 13.99
N LEU A 125 7.86 -3.25 13.34
CA LEU A 125 6.72 -2.86 12.53
C LEU A 125 6.45 -3.94 11.47
N HIS A 126 5.31 -4.60 11.60
CA HIS A 126 4.84 -5.58 10.65
C HIS A 126 3.67 -4.98 9.87
N VAL A 127 3.72 -5.09 8.53
CA VAL A 127 2.80 -4.43 7.61
C VAL A 127 2.32 -5.44 6.59
N VAL A 128 1.01 -5.55 6.41
CA VAL A 128 0.41 -6.26 5.27
C VAL A 128 0.15 -5.26 4.16
N SER A 129 0.61 -5.55 2.96
CA SER A 129 0.46 -4.69 1.78
C SER A 129 -0.25 -5.42 0.66
N ALA A 130 -1.12 -4.70 -0.06
CA ALA A 130 -1.71 -5.13 -1.32
C ALA A 130 -0.97 -4.45 -2.46
N PHE A 131 -0.29 -5.23 -3.27
CA PHE A 131 0.61 -4.77 -4.32
C PHE A 131 0.08 -5.19 -5.69
N ALA A 132 -0.26 -4.21 -6.52
CA ALA A 132 -0.64 -4.43 -7.91
C ALA A 132 0.61 -4.73 -8.75
N ALA A 133 0.82 -5.99 -9.10
CA ALA A 133 2.07 -6.49 -9.65
C ALA A 133 2.44 -5.83 -10.99
N ARG A 134 1.45 -5.66 -11.87
CA ARG A 134 1.66 -5.07 -13.20
C ARG A 134 1.92 -3.57 -13.15
N GLN A 135 1.26 -2.88 -12.22
CA GLN A 135 1.37 -1.45 -11.96
C GLN A 135 2.60 -1.09 -11.10
N ARG A 136 3.23 -2.10 -10.48
CA ARG A 136 4.32 -1.93 -9.50
C ARG A 136 3.96 -0.96 -8.36
N LEU A 137 2.71 -1.03 -7.90
CA LEU A 137 2.13 -0.07 -6.99
C LEU A 137 1.55 -0.75 -5.75
N VAL A 138 1.81 -0.19 -4.56
CA VAL A 138 1.08 -0.57 -3.34
C VAL A 138 -0.25 0.15 -3.33
N LEU A 139 -1.35 -0.60 -3.46
CA LEU A 139 -2.71 -0.06 -3.46
C LEU A 139 -3.20 0.26 -2.05
N ALA A 140 -2.87 -0.59 -1.08
CA ALA A 140 -3.21 -0.39 0.32
C ALA A 140 -2.20 -1.09 1.22
N GLN A 141 -2.05 -0.61 2.45
CA GLN A 141 -1.25 -1.27 3.46
C GLN A 141 -1.81 -1.03 4.87
N THR A 142 -1.67 -2.01 5.75
CA THR A 142 -2.13 -1.94 7.14
C THR A 142 -1.07 -2.47 8.09
N LYS A 143 -0.92 -1.80 9.24
CA LYS A 143 -0.01 -2.22 10.32
C LYS A 143 -0.67 -3.33 11.12
N VAL A 144 0.10 -4.36 11.44
CA VAL A 144 -0.28 -5.49 12.29
C VAL A 144 0.77 -5.66 13.39
N SER A 145 0.34 -6.16 14.55
CA SER A 145 1.24 -6.38 15.70
C SER A 145 2.10 -7.65 15.56
N GLY A 146 1.86 -8.49 14.56
CA GLY A 146 2.65 -9.68 14.31
C GLY A 146 2.06 -10.55 13.21
N LYS A 147 2.80 -11.60 12.82
CA LYS A 147 2.50 -12.44 11.65
C LYS A 147 1.13 -13.13 11.74
N SER A 148 0.74 -13.62 12.92
CA SER A 148 -0.57 -14.25 13.14
C SER A 148 -1.75 -13.29 12.92
N ASN A 149 -1.52 -11.98 13.04
CA ASN A 149 -2.57 -10.96 12.89
C ASN A 149 -2.80 -10.56 11.44
N GLU A 150 -1.99 -11.07 10.50
CA GLU A 150 -2.25 -10.91 9.07
C GLU A 150 -3.59 -11.53 8.67
N ILE A 151 -3.97 -12.68 9.25
CA ILE A 151 -5.24 -13.38 8.96
C ILE A 151 -6.45 -12.46 9.22
N ALA A 152 -6.41 -11.68 10.30
CA ALA A 152 -7.46 -10.73 10.63
C ALA A 152 -7.37 -9.42 9.82
N ALA A 153 -6.16 -9.04 9.39
CA ALA A 153 -5.91 -7.79 8.68
C ALA A 153 -6.22 -7.86 7.19
N ILE A 154 -6.00 -9.02 6.54
CA ILE A 154 -6.27 -9.23 5.11
C ILE A 154 -7.74 -8.90 4.77
N PRO A 155 -8.76 -9.38 5.51
CA PRO A 155 -10.14 -8.99 5.24
C PRO A 155 -10.38 -7.49 5.29
N ALA A 156 -9.81 -6.78 6.27
CA ALA A 156 -9.95 -5.33 6.39
C ALA A 156 -9.25 -4.60 5.24
N LEU A 157 -8.11 -5.12 4.79
CA LEU A 157 -7.39 -4.59 3.64
C LEU A 157 -8.20 -4.76 2.35
N LEU A 158 -8.84 -5.92 2.16
CA LEU A 158 -9.72 -6.19 1.01
C LEU A 158 -10.93 -5.25 0.99
N ASP A 159 -11.49 -4.86 2.14
CA ASP A 159 -12.63 -3.92 2.20
C ASP A 159 -12.30 -2.56 1.58
N LEU A 160 -11.07 -2.09 1.78
CA LEU A 160 -10.59 -0.81 1.28
C LEU A 160 -10.28 -0.83 -0.23
N LEU A 161 -10.20 -2.01 -0.83
CA LEU A 161 -9.78 -2.19 -2.22
C LEU A 161 -10.99 -2.47 -3.13
N SER A 162 -10.99 -1.82 -4.30
CA SER A 162 -11.79 -2.23 -5.45
C SER A 162 -10.98 -3.24 -6.25
N ILE A 163 -11.34 -4.53 -6.16
CA ILE A 163 -10.59 -5.65 -6.73
C ILE A 163 -11.35 -6.41 -7.82
N GLU A 164 -12.54 -5.94 -8.22
CA GLU A 164 -13.38 -6.59 -9.23
C GLU A 164 -12.58 -6.87 -10.51
N GLY A 165 -12.61 -8.13 -10.96
CA GLY A 165 -11.88 -8.62 -12.13
C GLY A 165 -10.38 -8.89 -11.93
N ALA A 166 -9.83 -8.66 -10.73
CA ALA A 166 -8.42 -8.95 -10.43
C ALA A 166 -8.21 -10.38 -9.88
N ILE A 167 -7.01 -10.91 -10.06
CA ILE A 167 -6.53 -12.13 -9.40
C ILE A 167 -5.77 -11.74 -8.13
N VAL A 168 -6.27 -12.17 -6.98
CA VAL A 168 -5.64 -11.93 -5.67
C VAL A 168 -4.72 -13.10 -5.32
N THR A 169 -3.43 -12.83 -5.11
CA THR A 169 -2.46 -13.83 -4.64
C THR A 169 -2.12 -13.59 -3.18
N ILE A 170 -2.11 -14.66 -2.38
CA ILE A 170 -1.80 -14.58 -0.95
C ILE A 170 -0.94 -15.78 -0.55
N ASP A 171 -0.04 -15.56 0.42
CA ASP A 171 0.79 -16.61 0.98
C ASP A 171 -0.01 -17.70 1.69
N ALA A 172 0.69 -18.75 2.13
CA ALA A 172 0.05 -19.92 2.72
C ALA A 172 -0.64 -19.64 4.06
N MET A 173 -0.26 -18.57 4.76
CA MET A 173 -0.88 -18.22 6.02
C MET A 173 -2.26 -17.58 5.80
N GLY A 174 -2.41 -16.80 4.73
CA GLY A 174 -3.68 -16.24 4.29
C GLY A 174 -4.62 -17.22 3.58
N CYS A 175 -4.23 -18.49 3.41
CA CYS A 175 -5.04 -19.54 2.79
C CYS A 175 -6.19 -19.97 3.70
N GLN A 176 -7.22 -19.13 3.79
CA GLN A 176 -8.38 -19.28 4.66
C GLN A 176 -9.67 -19.21 3.84
N ARG A 177 -10.63 -20.09 4.15
CA ARG A 177 -11.93 -20.14 3.43
C ARG A 177 -12.68 -18.80 3.48
N ALA A 178 -12.63 -18.10 4.62
CA ALA A 178 -13.28 -16.81 4.78
C ALA A 178 -12.65 -15.72 3.88
N ILE A 179 -11.32 -15.75 3.70
CA ILE A 179 -10.61 -14.82 2.83
C ILE A 179 -10.95 -15.12 1.36
N ALA A 180 -10.91 -16.39 0.95
CA ALA A 180 -11.31 -16.81 -0.39
C ALA A 180 -12.75 -16.38 -0.73
N ARG A 181 -13.69 -16.60 0.19
CA ARG A 181 -15.09 -16.18 0.03
C ARG A 181 -15.19 -14.67 -0.18
N LYS A 182 -14.49 -13.87 0.63
CA LYS A 182 -14.52 -12.41 0.53
C LYS A 182 -13.98 -11.88 -0.80
N ILE A 183 -12.97 -12.54 -1.36
CA ILE A 183 -12.43 -12.21 -2.69
C ILE A 183 -13.49 -12.47 -3.76
N LEU A 184 -14.15 -13.63 -3.71
CA LEU A 184 -15.25 -13.97 -4.63
C LEU A 184 -16.45 -13.03 -4.48
N ASP A 185 -16.82 -12.64 -3.27
CA ASP A 185 -17.93 -11.71 -3.00
C ASP A 185 -17.66 -10.32 -3.62
N LYS A 186 -16.38 -9.95 -3.78
CA LYS A 186 -15.94 -8.74 -4.48
C LYS A 186 -15.72 -8.96 -5.99
N LYS A 187 -16.19 -10.09 -6.55
CA LYS A 187 -16.07 -10.48 -7.96
C LYS A 187 -14.62 -10.50 -8.47
N ALA A 188 -13.73 -11.02 -7.64
CA ALA A 188 -12.33 -11.22 -7.96
C ALA A 188 -11.98 -12.72 -7.89
N ASP A 189 -10.92 -13.11 -8.59
CA ASP A 189 -10.39 -14.47 -8.56
C ASP A 189 -9.23 -14.57 -7.55
N TYR A 190 -8.81 -15.78 -7.18
CA TYR A 190 -7.71 -15.96 -6.23
C TYR A 190 -6.75 -17.09 -6.61
N VAL A 191 -5.49 -16.93 -6.18
CA VAL A 191 -4.49 -17.99 -6.09
C VAL A 191 -3.88 -17.96 -4.69
N LEU A 192 -4.30 -18.89 -3.83
CA LEU A 192 -3.83 -18.97 -2.45
C LEU A 192 -2.82 -20.11 -2.35
N ALA A 193 -1.61 -19.82 -1.84
CA ALA A 193 -0.64 -20.87 -1.60
C ALA A 193 -1.15 -21.82 -0.51
N LEU A 194 -0.90 -23.12 -0.63
CA LEU A 194 -1.21 -24.11 0.42
C LEU A 194 0.10 -24.66 0.96
N LYS A 195 0.20 -24.80 2.29
CA LYS A 195 1.37 -25.39 2.96
C LYS A 195 0.89 -26.49 3.93
N GLY A 196 1.74 -27.47 4.21
CA GLY A 196 1.41 -28.70 4.94
C GLY A 196 0.96 -28.54 6.40
N ASN A 197 0.75 -27.32 6.88
CA ASN A 197 0.13 -27.02 8.17
C ASN A 197 -1.42 -27.04 8.13
N GLN A 198 -2.04 -27.25 6.97
CA GLN A 198 -3.48 -27.50 6.78
C GLN A 198 -3.71 -28.97 6.37
N GLY A 199 -3.39 -29.90 7.29
CA GLY A 199 -3.18 -31.33 7.01
C GLY A 199 -4.18 -31.96 6.04
N THR A 200 -5.47 -32.00 6.39
CA THR A 200 -6.48 -32.65 5.56
C THR A 200 -6.65 -32.02 4.18
N LEU A 201 -6.58 -30.69 4.06
CA LEU A 201 -6.69 -30.01 2.77
C LEU A 201 -5.45 -30.24 1.90
N HIS A 202 -4.27 -30.33 2.50
CA HIS A 202 -3.03 -30.65 1.79
C HIS A 202 -3.07 -32.08 1.24
N ASP A 203 -3.56 -33.03 2.04
CA ASP A 203 -3.68 -34.44 1.65
C ASP A 203 -4.70 -34.60 0.52
N ASP A 204 -5.88 -33.96 0.64
CA ASP A 204 -6.92 -33.98 -0.40
C ASP A 204 -6.43 -33.38 -1.72
N VAL A 205 -5.69 -32.26 -1.67
CA VAL A 205 -5.13 -31.62 -2.87
C VAL A 205 -4.03 -32.48 -3.47
N THR A 206 -3.19 -33.12 -2.65
CA THR A 206 -2.14 -34.02 -3.13
C THR A 206 -2.76 -35.21 -3.84
N LEU A 207 -3.77 -35.84 -3.22
CA LEU A 207 -4.52 -36.96 -3.80
C LEU A 207 -5.18 -36.55 -5.13
N PHE A 208 -5.85 -35.41 -5.18
CA PHE A 208 -6.46 -34.91 -6.41
C PHE A 208 -5.44 -34.69 -7.53
N VAL A 209 -4.28 -34.08 -7.22
CA VAL A 209 -3.22 -33.85 -8.22
C VAL A 209 -2.64 -35.18 -8.71
N GLU A 210 -2.44 -36.15 -7.82
CA GLU A 210 -1.99 -37.50 -8.17
C GLU A 210 -3.00 -38.23 -9.06
N GLU A 211 -4.29 -38.18 -8.71
CA GLU A 211 -5.37 -38.75 -9.52
C GLU A 211 -5.44 -38.12 -10.92
N GLN A 212 -5.30 -36.80 -11.02
CA GLN A 212 -5.33 -36.11 -12.31
C GLN A 212 -4.09 -36.38 -13.16
N ARG A 213 -2.91 -36.54 -12.54
CA ARG A 213 -1.71 -37.02 -13.25
C ARG A 213 -1.88 -38.45 -13.75
N ALA A 214 -2.52 -39.32 -12.97
CA ALA A 214 -2.82 -40.68 -13.37
C ALA A 214 -3.86 -40.75 -14.50
N ARG A 215 -4.81 -39.81 -14.55
CA ARG A 215 -5.80 -39.68 -15.63
C ARG A 215 -5.24 -39.04 -16.90
N GLY A 216 -4.34 -38.07 -16.79
CA GLY A 216 -3.68 -37.39 -17.92
C GLY A 216 -2.68 -38.27 -18.69
N ASN A 217 -2.21 -39.38 -18.09
CA ASN A 217 -1.36 -40.37 -18.77
C ASN A 217 -2.14 -41.47 -19.51
N ARG A 218 -3.48 -41.37 -19.58
CA ARG A 218 -4.30 -42.20 -20.47
C ARG A 218 -4.66 -41.37 -21.69
N GLU A 219 -3.79 -41.37 -22.71
CA GLU A 219 -4.18 -40.89 -24.04
C GLU A 219 -5.39 -41.71 -24.54
N PRO A 220 -6.37 -41.07 -25.20
CA PRO A 220 -7.40 -41.80 -25.91
C PRO A 220 -6.77 -42.43 -27.16
N GLY A 221 -6.68 -43.77 -27.17
CA GLY A 221 -6.33 -44.56 -28.36
C GLY A 221 -7.46 -44.61 -29.38
#